data_AF-A0A940TVF0-F1
#
_entry.id   AF-A0A940TVF0-F1
#
_cell.length_a   1.000
_cell.length_b   1.000
_cell.length_c   1.000
_cell.angle_alpha   90.00
_cell.angle_beta   90.00
_cell.angle_gamma   90.00
#
_symmetry.space_group_name_H-M   'P 1'
#
loop_
_entity.id
_entity.type
_entity.pdbx_description
1 polymer ?
#
loop_
_entity_poly.entity_id
_entity_poly.type
_entity_poly.pdbx_seq_one_letter_code
_entity_poly.pdbx_strand_id
1 'polypeptide(L)'
;MRTHFSQSKRVPGAAPGIEHHELANLPSGSGRVPITCIDYCPDQILVQEINNLEEFIARHRPDWSVVRWISVDGLTDMAAIHALATKYNLHPLAVEDLLHVPQRPKIETYGGDDGDFQARLFIITHALDVKAGHLQQEQVSIFLGHKTVLTFQQAESDEWDPVRLRLKSKGSRLRNNDASFLAYSLL
;
A
#
# COMPACT_ATOMS: atom_id res chain seq x y z
N MET A 1 -19.47 -3.27 -11.45
CA MET A 1 -19.09 -2.49 -12.65
C MET A 1 -17.79 -1.78 -12.29
N ARG A 2 -16.64 -2.31 -12.74
CA ARG A 2 -15.32 -1.80 -12.33
C ARG A 2 -15.07 -0.48 -13.04
N THR A 3 -14.92 0.61 -12.29
CA THR A 3 -14.43 1.89 -12.83
C THR A 3 -12.98 1.70 -13.25
N HIS A 4 -12.77 1.56 -14.56
CA HIS A 4 -11.43 1.61 -15.13
C HIS A 4 -10.79 2.94 -14.75
N PHE A 5 -9.63 2.89 -14.09
CA PHE A 5 -8.77 4.06 -14.00
C PHE A 5 -8.47 4.55 -15.41
N SER A 6 -8.90 5.76 -15.73
CA SER A 6 -8.60 6.37 -17.03
C SER A 6 -7.09 6.60 -17.10
N GLN A 7 -6.45 5.91 -18.04
CA GLN A 7 -5.02 6.02 -18.32
C GLN A 7 -4.68 7.46 -18.70
N SER A 8 -4.06 8.22 -17.79
CA SER A 8 -3.32 9.41 -18.18
C SER A 8 -1.95 8.96 -18.67
N LYS A 9 -1.76 8.91 -20.00
CA LYS A 9 -0.41 8.76 -20.56
C LYS A 9 0.40 10.01 -20.17
N ARG A 10 1.59 9.81 -19.59
CA ARG A 10 2.50 10.92 -19.31
C ARG A 10 2.75 11.73 -20.58
N VAL A 11 2.62 13.04 -20.49
CA VAL A 11 3.08 13.95 -21.54
C VAL A 11 4.60 14.05 -21.43
N PRO A 12 5.37 13.75 -22.50
CA PRO A 12 6.82 13.92 -22.47
C PRO A 12 7.19 15.35 -22.05
N GLY A 13 8.05 15.49 -21.03
CA GLY A 13 8.49 16.78 -20.50
C GLY A 13 7.69 17.34 -19.31
N ALA A 14 6.70 16.61 -18.79
CA ALA A 14 6.05 16.96 -17.52
C ALA A 14 7.04 16.91 -16.34
N ALA A 15 6.76 17.69 -15.29
CA ALA A 15 7.55 17.66 -14.05
C ALA A 15 7.49 16.25 -13.43
N PRO A 16 8.62 15.72 -12.93
CA PRO A 16 8.67 14.40 -12.33
C PRO A 16 8.10 14.42 -10.90
N GLY A 17 7.41 13.35 -10.51
CA GLY A 17 6.80 13.19 -9.19
C GLY A 17 5.39 13.76 -9.12
N ILE A 18 4.62 13.25 -8.17
CA ILE A 18 3.36 13.86 -7.73
C ILE A 18 3.56 14.27 -6.27
N GLU A 19 3.63 15.57 -6.03
CA GLU A 19 3.70 16.11 -4.68
C GLU A 19 2.38 15.80 -3.94
N HIS A 20 2.46 15.61 -2.62
CA HIS A 20 1.29 15.15 -1.87
C HIS A 20 0.10 16.11 -2.00
N HIS A 21 0.37 17.41 -1.96
CA HIS A 21 -0.67 18.44 -2.10
C HIS A 21 -1.36 18.42 -3.48
N GLU A 22 -0.74 17.85 -4.51
CA GLU A 22 -1.33 17.71 -5.84
C GLU A 22 -2.35 16.56 -5.89
N LEU A 23 -2.20 15.53 -5.06
CA LEU A 23 -3.15 14.40 -4.97
C LEU A 23 -4.57 14.85 -4.62
N ALA A 24 -4.70 15.89 -3.79
CA ALA A 24 -6.00 16.44 -3.41
C ALA A 24 -6.77 17.03 -4.61
N ASN A 25 -6.07 17.37 -5.71
CA ASN A 25 -6.65 17.95 -6.92
C ASN A 25 -6.87 16.93 -8.04
N LEU A 26 -6.41 15.68 -7.86
CA LEU A 26 -6.60 14.63 -8.85
C LEU A 26 -8.04 14.10 -8.83
N PRO A 27 -8.57 13.65 -9.98
CA PRO A 27 -9.91 13.09 -10.06
C PRO A 27 -10.03 11.84 -9.19
N SER A 28 -10.96 11.87 -8.24
CA SER A 28 -11.30 10.73 -7.38
C SER A 28 -12.52 10.00 -7.94
N GLY A 29 -12.53 8.67 -7.85
CA GLY A 29 -13.71 7.87 -8.14
C GLY A 29 -14.83 8.07 -7.11
N SER A 30 -16.04 7.64 -7.45
CA SER A 30 -17.25 7.93 -6.67
C SER A 30 -17.45 7.06 -5.41
N GLY A 31 -16.43 6.35 -4.92
CA GLY A 31 -16.57 5.42 -3.78
C GLY A 31 -15.31 5.31 -2.93
N ARG A 32 -15.52 5.07 -1.63
CA ARG A 32 -14.44 4.72 -0.69
C ARG A 32 -13.86 3.36 -1.05
N VAL A 33 -12.54 3.24 -0.96
CA VAL A 33 -11.84 1.96 -1.10
C VAL A 33 -11.76 1.25 0.25
N PRO A 34 -11.85 -0.09 0.28
CA PRO A 34 -11.56 -0.84 1.50
C PRO A 34 -10.14 -0.58 1.98
N ILE A 35 -10.00 -0.28 3.27
CA ILE A 35 -8.70 -0.12 3.92
C ILE A 35 -8.70 -0.99 5.17
N THR A 36 -7.73 -1.89 5.27
CA THR A 36 -7.57 -2.77 6.44
C THR A 36 -6.23 -2.48 7.11
N CYS A 37 -6.24 -2.28 8.42
CA CYS A 37 -5.03 -2.23 9.24
C CYS A 37 -4.88 -3.52 10.04
N ILE A 38 -3.69 -4.10 10.02
CA ILE A 38 -3.29 -5.23 10.84
C ILE A 38 -2.07 -4.83 11.67
N ASP A 39 -2.29 -4.63 12.96
CA ASP A 39 -1.23 -4.43 13.95
C ASP A 39 -0.92 -5.75 14.63
N TYR A 40 0.36 -6.15 14.67
CA TYR A 40 0.73 -7.41 15.30
C TYR A 40 2.11 -7.38 15.97
N CYS A 41 2.26 -8.33 16.90
CA CYS A 41 3.51 -8.73 17.53
C CYS A 41 3.49 -10.27 17.71
N PRO A 42 4.52 -10.89 18.31
CA PRO A 42 4.54 -12.33 18.57
C PRO A 42 3.29 -12.84 19.32
N ASP A 43 2.76 -12.05 20.26
CA ASP A 43 1.73 -12.48 21.22
C ASP A 43 0.32 -12.01 20.88
N GLN A 44 0.17 -10.78 20.37
CA GLN A 44 -1.10 -10.17 19.99
C GLN A 44 -1.21 -9.78 18.50
N ILE A 45 -2.44 -9.82 17.98
CA ILE A 45 -2.84 -9.31 16.66
C ILE A 45 -4.15 -8.53 16.80
N LEU A 46 -4.26 -7.43 16.07
CA LEU A 46 -5.47 -6.64 15.92
C LEU A 46 -5.68 -6.37 14.43
N VAL A 47 -6.84 -6.81 13.92
CA VAL A 47 -7.29 -6.54 12.54
C VAL A 47 -8.44 -5.56 12.62
N GLN A 48 -8.36 -4.46 11.87
CA GLN A 48 -9.37 -3.41 11.87
C GLN A 48 -9.66 -2.95 10.44
N GLU A 49 -10.93 -2.97 10.05
CA GLU A 49 -11.40 -2.27 8.86
C GLU A 49 -11.53 -0.77 9.17
N ILE A 50 -10.97 0.07 8.30
CA ILE A 50 -10.85 1.51 8.52
C ILE A 50 -12.00 2.24 7.81
N ASN A 51 -13.06 2.53 8.55
CA ASN A 51 -14.21 3.29 8.07
C ASN A 51 -14.02 4.82 8.16
N ASN A 52 -13.12 5.28 9.03
CA ASN A 52 -12.75 6.68 9.19
C ASN A 52 -11.23 6.81 9.19
N LEU A 53 -10.66 7.14 8.04
CA LEU A 53 -9.22 7.20 7.84
C LEU A 53 -8.58 8.36 8.59
N GLU A 54 -9.24 9.52 8.66
CA GLU A 54 -8.74 10.71 9.36
C GLU A 54 -8.55 10.42 10.85
N GLU A 55 -9.56 9.84 11.49
CA GLU A 55 -9.50 9.44 12.90
C GLU A 55 -8.44 8.35 13.13
N PHE A 56 -8.33 7.38 12.22
CA PHE A 56 -7.31 6.34 12.31
C PHE A 56 -5.89 6.90 12.22
N ILE A 57 -5.65 7.85 11.33
CA ILE A 57 -4.34 8.51 11.13
C ILE A 57 -3.97 9.43 12.31
N ALA A 58 -4.97 10.06 12.94
CA ALA A 58 -4.78 10.88 14.14
C ALA A 58 -4.35 10.05 15.36
N ARG A 59 -4.74 8.78 15.41
CA ARG A 59 -4.36 7.86 16.48
C ARG A 59 -2.95 7.30 16.26
N HIS A 60 -2.19 7.16 17.35
CA HIS A 60 -0.94 6.42 17.31
C HIS A 60 -1.22 4.91 17.20
N ARG A 61 -0.25 4.18 16.65
CA ARG A 61 -0.29 2.72 16.70
C ARG A 61 -0.30 2.24 18.15
N PRO A 62 -0.93 1.11 18.46
CA PRO A 62 -0.83 0.55 19.81
C PRO A 62 0.63 0.29 20.19
N ASP A 63 1.01 0.59 21.43
CA ASP A 63 2.41 0.50 21.89
C ASP A 63 3.01 -0.92 21.79
N TRP A 64 2.15 -1.95 21.91
CA TRP A 64 2.54 -3.34 21.78
C TRP A 64 2.79 -3.79 20.33
N SER A 65 2.33 -3.02 19.34
CA SER A 65 2.40 -3.38 17.92
C SER A 65 3.83 -3.24 17.41
N VAL A 66 4.43 -4.35 16.97
CA VAL A 66 5.78 -4.37 16.40
C VAL A 66 5.74 -4.07 14.90
N VAL A 67 4.78 -4.65 14.18
CA VAL A 67 4.57 -4.44 12.74
C VAL A 67 3.14 -3.99 12.49
N ARG A 68 2.99 -2.98 11.64
CA ARG A 68 1.72 -2.48 11.13
C ARG A 68 1.65 -2.75 9.64
N TRP A 69 0.60 -3.42 9.20
CA TRP A 69 0.30 -3.59 7.79
C TRP A 69 -0.98 -2.83 7.46
N ILE A 70 -0.93 -1.92 6.50
CA ILE A 70 -2.13 -1.27 5.97
C ILE A 70 -2.30 -1.74 4.52
N SER A 71 -3.42 -2.38 4.23
CA SER A 71 -3.84 -2.75 2.87
C SER A 71 -4.89 -1.78 2.38
N VAL A 72 -4.68 -1.26 1.18
CA VAL A 72 -5.61 -0.39 0.45
C VAL A 72 -6.01 -1.10 -0.82
N ASP A 73 -7.29 -1.46 -0.91
CA ASP A 73 -7.79 -2.32 -1.97
C ASP A 73 -8.54 -1.46 -3.00
N GLY A 74 -7.76 -0.76 -3.83
CA GLY A 74 -8.26 0.15 -4.85
C GLY A 74 -7.48 1.47 -4.88
N LEU A 75 -7.34 2.03 -6.08
CA LEU A 75 -6.62 3.30 -6.28
C LEU A 75 -7.54 4.51 -6.48
N THR A 76 -8.87 4.34 -6.39
CA THR A 76 -9.85 5.36 -6.81
C THR A 76 -10.10 6.46 -5.79
N ASP A 77 -9.71 6.27 -4.54
CA ASP A 77 -9.92 7.26 -3.48
C ASP A 77 -8.66 8.12 -3.29
N MET A 78 -8.59 9.24 -4.00
CA MET A 78 -7.43 10.15 -3.93
C MET A 78 -7.25 10.77 -2.55
N ALA A 79 -8.35 11.00 -1.82
CA ALA A 79 -8.27 11.52 -0.47
C ALA A 79 -7.60 10.52 0.47
N ALA A 80 -7.91 9.23 0.33
CA ALA A 80 -7.25 8.17 1.09
C ALA A 80 -5.76 8.04 0.76
N ILE A 81 -5.42 8.03 -0.53
CA ILE A 81 -4.02 7.95 -0.99
C ILE A 81 -3.24 9.18 -0.51
N HIS A 82 -3.81 10.38 -0.63
CA HIS A 82 -3.22 11.62 -0.12
C HIS A 82 -2.95 11.53 1.39
N ALA A 83 -3.95 11.14 2.18
CA ALA A 83 -3.82 11.07 3.63
C ALA A 83 -2.71 10.10 4.05
N LEU A 84 -2.62 8.93 3.39
CA LEU A 84 -1.57 7.95 3.65
C LEU A 84 -0.19 8.42 3.16
N ALA A 85 -0.10 9.01 1.96
CA ALA A 85 1.14 9.55 1.41
C ALA A 85 1.75 10.61 2.32
N THR A 86 0.91 11.54 2.79
CA THR A 86 1.30 12.59 3.73
C THR A 86 1.68 12.02 5.10
N LYS A 87 0.84 11.14 5.69
CA LYS A 87 1.11 10.56 7.02
C LYS A 87 2.41 9.78 7.07
N TYR A 88 2.70 9.00 6.03
CA TYR A 88 3.88 8.16 5.97
C TYR A 88 5.05 8.82 5.23
N ASN A 89 4.92 10.09 4.84
CA ASN A 89 5.91 10.82 4.06
C ASN A 89 6.47 9.95 2.92
N LEU A 90 5.61 9.56 1.98
CA LEU A 90 6.00 8.70 0.85
C LEU A 90 6.70 9.54 -0.23
N HIS A 91 7.69 8.99 -0.92
CA HIS A 91 8.41 9.75 -1.94
C HIS A 91 7.48 10.13 -3.12
N PRO A 92 7.47 11.40 -3.58
CA PRO A 92 6.60 11.86 -4.69
C PRO A 92 6.69 11.01 -5.97
N LEU A 93 7.90 10.58 -6.38
CA LEU A 93 8.10 9.64 -7.50
C LEU A 93 7.43 8.27 -7.28
N ALA A 94 7.49 7.73 -6.06
CA ALA A 94 6.86 6.45 -5.75
C ALA A 94 5.32 6.57 -5.75
N VAL A 95 4.79 7.71 -5.30
CA VAL A 95 3.36 8.05 -5.39
C VAL A 95 2.94 8.20 -6.85
N GLU A 96 3.77 8.86 -7.68
CA GLU A 96 3.53 8.97 -9.12
C GLU A 96 3.41 7.58 -9.77
N ASP A 97 4.33 6.67 -9.47
CA ASP A 97 4.36 5.33 -10.05
C ASP A 97 3.27 4.39 -9.48
N LEU A 98 2.82 4.64 -8.25
CA LEU A 98 1.62 4.02 -7.67
C LEU A 98 0.38 4.35 -8.51
N LEU A 99 0.21 5.61 -8.94
CA LEU A 99 -0.97 6.06 -9.67
C LEU A 99 -0.92 5.82 -11.18
N HIS A 100 0.28 5.86 -11.77
CA HIS A 100 0.48 5.68 -13.21
C HIS A 100 0.66 4.21 -13.58
N VAL A 101 -0.45 3.48 -13.62
CA VAL A 101 -0.49 2.07 -13.99
C VAL A 101 -0.61 1.89 -15.52
N PRO A 102 0.06 0.89 -16.14
CA PRO A 102 0.97 -0.08 -15.52
C PRO A 102 2.43 0.40 -15.53
N GLN A 103 3.13 0.12 -14.44
CA GLN A 103 4.59 0.17 -14.36
C GLN A 103 5.18 -1.22 -14.58
N ARG A 104 6.49 -1.28 -14.82
CA ARG A 104 7.22 -2.56 -14.78
C ARG A 104 7.53 -2.92 -13.33
N PRO A 105 7.58 -4.22 -12.97
CA PRO A 105 8.05 -4.63 -11.67
C PRO A 105 9.46 -4.07 -11.41
N LYS A 106 9.64 -3.46 -10.24
CA LYS A 106 10.88 -2.77 -9.85
C LYS A 106 10.97 -2.65 -8.34
N ILE A 107 12.18 -2.36 -7.88
CA ILE A 107 12.46 -1.98 -6.49
C ILE A 107 13.29 -0.71 -6.48
N GLU A 108 12.88 0.26 -5.67
CA GLU A 108 13.54 1.55 -5.51
C GLU A 108 13.75 1.83 -4.03
N THR A 109 14.91 2.37 -3.70
CA THR A 109 15.28 2.76 -2.33
C THR A 109 15.02 4.25 -2.15
N TYR A 110 14.24 4.61 -1.13
CA TYR A 110 13.93 6.01 -0.80
C TYR A 110 14.37 6.40 0.61
N GLY A 111 15.16 5.55 1.28
CA GLY A 111 15.79 5.81 2.57
C GLY A 111 17.31 5.67 2.49
N GLY A 112 18.01 6.65 3.08
CA GLY A 112 19.44 6.69 3.36
C GLY A 112 19.68 7.53 4.63
N ASP A 113 20.93 7.72 5.04
CA ASP A 113 21.28 8.52 6.24
C ASP A 113 20.79 9.98 6.17
N ASP A 114 20.42 10.47 4.98
CA ASP A 114 19.99 11.84 4.69
C ASP A 114 18.52 11.99 4.23
N GLY A 115 17.72 10.91 4.24
CA GLY A 115 16.35 10.91 3.70
C GLY A 115 15.25 10.95 4.76
N ASP A 116 14.35 11.93 4.69
CA ASP A 116 13.22 12.11 5.63
C ASP A 116 12.01 11.17 5.38
N PHE A 117 12.06 10.30 4.36
CA PHE A 117 10.92 9.45 3.98
C PHE A 117 10.80 8.22 4.89
N GLN A 118 9.59 7.89 5.34
CA GLN A 118 9.42 6.75 6.27
C GLN A 118 9.48 5.39 5.56
N ALA A 119 9.17 5.35 4.26
CA ALA A 119 9.32 4.17 3.43
C ALA A 119 10.75 4.10 2.88
N ARG A 120 11.48 3.05 3.27
CA ARG A 120 12.86 2.81 2.83
C ARG A 120 12.93 2.09 1.49
N LEU A 121 11.94 1.25 1.17
CA LEU A 121 11.80 0.60 -0.13
C LEU A 121 10.40 0.86 -0.69
N PHE A 122 10.34 1.06 -2.00
CA PHE A 122 9.14 0.98 -2.81
C PHE A 122 9.29 -0.16 -3.80
N ILE A 123 8.31 -1.04 -3.85
CA ILE A 123 8.31 -2.25 -4.67
C ILE A 123 7.05 -2.23 -5.53
N ILE A 124 7.22 -2.47 -6.82
CA ILE A 124 6.13 -2.77 -7.74
C ILE A 124 6.28 -4.24 -8.15
N THR A 125 5.21 -5.02 -7.98
CA THR A 125 5.08 -6.39 -8.47
C THR A 125 3.72 -6.56 -9.16
N HIS A 126 3.53 -7.67 -9.87
CA HIS A 126 2.26 -7.96 -10.55
C HIS A 126 1.64 -9.25 -10.01
N ALA A 127 0.38 -9.17 -9.60
CA ALA A 127 -0.48 -10.33 -9.42
C ALA A 127 -1.05 -10.74 -10.78
N LEU A 128 -1.09 -12.05 -11.02
CA LEU A 128 -1.62 -12.63 -12.25
C LEU A 128 -2.82 -13.49 -11.89
N ASP A 129 -3.93 -13.27 -12.57
CA ASP A 129 -5.15 -14.06 -12.40
C ASP A 129 -5.79 -14.37 -13.75
N VAL A 130 -6.52 -15.48 -13.85
CA VAL A 130 -7.26 -15.86 -15.06
C VAL A 130 -8.75 -15.62 -14.82
N LYS A 131 -9.27 -14.51 -15.33
CA LYS A 131 -10.70 -14.17 -15.23
C LYS A 131 -11.38 -14.33 -16.58
N ALA A 132 -12.46 -15.11 -16.62
CA ALA A 132 -13.23 -15.40 -17.84
C ALA A 132 -12.37 -15.90 -19.02
N GLY A 133 -11.35 -16.71 -18.74
CA GLY A 133 -10.45 -17.26 -19.78
C GLY A 133 -9.36 -16.29 -20.26
N HIS A 134 -9.26 -15.10 -19.69
CA HIS A 134 -8.22 -14.12 -20.01
C HIS A 134 -7.27 -13.92 -18.84
N LEU A 135 -5.97 -13.91 -19.14
CA LEU A 135 -4.95 -13.50 -18.18
C LEU A 135 -5.12 -12.00 -17.89
N GLN A 136 -5.41 -11.69 -16.63
CA GLN A 136 -5.43 -10.35 -16.09
C GLN A 136 -4.17 -10.14 -15.25
N GLN A 137 -3.57 -8.97 -15.42
CA GLN A 137 -2.40 -8.55 -14.69
C GLN A 137 -2.77 -7.34 -13.85
N GLU A 138 -2.51 -7.43 -12.55
CA GLU A 138 -2.78 -6.36 -11.60
C GLU A 138 -1.48 -5.90 -10.94
N GLN A 139 -1.23 -4.59 -11.02
CA GLN A 139 -0.12 -3.96 -10.32
C GLN A 139 -0.41 -3.93 -8.82
N VAL A 140 0.56 -4.38 -8.04
CA VAL A 140 0.60 -4.27 -6.60
C VAL A 140 1.80 -3.42 -6.21
N SER A 141 1.55 -2.38 -5.44
CA SER A 141 2.56 -1.45 -4.95
C SER A 141 2.75 -1.64 -3.44
N ILE A 142 4.00 -1.81 -3.02
CA ILE A 142 4.38 -2.07 -1.61
C ILE A 142 5.36 -1.00 -1.16
N PHE A 143 5.00 -0.27 -0.10
CA PHE A 143 5.91 0.61 0.61
C PHE A 143 6.36 -0.07 1.90
N LEU A 144 7.65 -0.33 2.02
CA LEU A 144 8.25 -0.93 3.21
C LEU A 144 8.98 0.14 4.02
N GLY A 145 8.48 0.42 5.22
CA GLY A 145 9.17 1.18 6.25
C GLY A 145 9.92 0.30 7.24
N HIS A 146 10.29 0.87 8.39
CA HIS A 146 10.97 0.14 9.47
C HIS A 146 10.02 -0.81 10.24
N LYS A 147 8.81 -0.33 10.52
CA LYS A 147 7.79 -1.07 11.31
C LYS A 147 6.41 -1.06 10.64
N THR A 148 6.36 -0.64 9.38
CA THR A 148 5.12 -0.46 8.63
C THR A 148 5.29 -1.00 7.22
N VAL A 149 4.27 -1.70 6.72
CA VAL A 149 4.11 -2.05 5.32
C VAL A 149 2.79 -1.45 4.84
N LEU A 150 2.83 -0.70 3.74
CA LEU A 150 1.63 -0.25 3.04
C LEU A 150 1.53 -1.04 1.74
N THR A 151 0.37 -1.60 1.46
CA THR A 151 0.09 -2.27 0.19
C THR A 151 -1.06 -1.57 -0.51
N PHE A 152 -0.93 -1.37 -1.81
CA PHE A 152 -1.95 -0.80 -2.67
C PHE A 152 -2.22 -1.74 -3.85
N GLN A 153 -3.49 -2.10 -4.02
CA GLN A 153 -3.99 -2.92 -5.12
C GLN A 153 -4.93 -2.09 -6.00
N GLN A 154 -5.15 -2.49 -7.26
CA GLN A 154 -6.08 -1.79 -8.15
C GLN A 154 -7.53 -2.15 -7.84
N ALA A 155 -7.77 -3.35 -7.35
CA ALA A 155 -9.06 -3.88 -6.96
C ALA A 155 -8.94 -4.79 -5.74
N GLU A 156 -10.10 -5.05 -5.13
CA GLU A 156 -10.23 -6.04 -4.06
C GLU A 156 -9.86 -7.45 -4.56
N SER A 157 -9.08 -8.15 -3.74
CA SER A 157 -8.36 -9.37 -4.13
C SER A 157 -8.00 -10.22 -2.89
N ASP A 158 -7.95 -11.54 -3.04
CA ASP A 158 -7.73 -12.53 -1.96
C ASP A 158 -6.30 -13.10 -1.93
N GLU A 159 -5.38 -12.51 -2.72
CA GLU A 159 -4.01 -12.93 -2.97
C GLU A 159 -3.20 -13.13 -1.68
N TRP A 160 -3.53 -12.37 -0.63
CA TRP A 160 -2.84 -12.41 0.66
C TRP A 160 -3.60 -13.11 1.78
N ASP A 161 -4.71 -13.80 1.49
CA ASP A 161 -5.41 -14.62 2.48
C ASP A 161 -4.51 -15.66 3.15
N PRO A 162 -3.59 -16.35 2.44
CA PRO A 162 -2.61 -17.24 3.09
C PRO A 162 -1.72 -16.51 4.12
N VAL A 163 -1.35 -15.25 3.85
CA VAL A 163 -0.55 -14.42 4.76
C VAL A 163 -1.40 -14.01 5.97
N ARG A 164 -2.64 -13.58 5.74
CA ARG A 164 -3.61 -13.24 6.80
C ARG A 164 -3.90 -14.44 7.71
N LEU A 165 -4.03 -15.65 7.17
CA LEU A 165 -4.20 -16.89 7.93
C LEU A 165 -2.96 -17.22 8.77
N ARG A 166 -1.75 -17.05 8.23
CA ARG A 166 -0.50 -17.24 8.96
C ARG A 166 -0.33 -16.24 10.12
N LEU A 167 -0.83 -15.02 9.97
CA LEU A 167 -0.86 -14.00 11.04
C LEU A 167 -1.82 -14.38 12.18
N LYS A 168 -2.91 -15.11 11.91
CA LYS A 168 -3.84 -15.59 12.96
C LYS A 168 -3.21 -16.69 13.82
N SER A 169 -2.22 -17.42 13.30
CA SER A 169 -1.52 -18.47 14.04
C SER A 169 -0.55 -17.88 15.07
N LYS A 170 -0.77 -18.16 16.35
CA LYS A 170 0.08 -17.67 17.46
C LYS A 170 1.51 -18.22 17.31
N GLY A 171 2.52 -17.35 17.49
CA GLY A 171 3.93 -17.74 17.38
C GLY A 171 4.39 -18.14 15.96
N SER A 172 3.61 -17.85 14.91
CA SER A 172 4.05 -18.12 13.54
C SER A 172 5.33 -17.33 13.23
N ARG A 173 6.16 -17.86 12.32
CA ARG A 173 7.38 -17.16 11.88
C ARG A 173 7.09 -15.73 11.44
N LEU A 174 5.92 -15.48 10.83
CA LEU A 174 5.51 -14.16 10.38
C LEU A 174 5.34 -13.16 11.54
N ARG A 175 4.84 -13.61 12.69
CA ARG A 175 4.66 -12.77 13.88
C ARG A 175 5.93 -12.52 14.67
N ASN A 176 6.92 -13.42 14.53
CA ASN A 176 8.20 -13.34 15.24
C ASN A 176 9.26 -12.51 14.49
N ASN A 177 8.95 -11.99 13.31
CA ASN A 177 9.88 -11.22 12.49
C ASN A 177 9.35 -9.81 12.23
N ASP A 178 10.21 -8.98 11.63
CA ASP A 178 9.96 -7.57 11.37
C ASP A 178 9.10 -7.31 10.11
N ALA A 179 8.92 -6.03 9.77
CA ALA A 179 8.21 -5.61 8.57
C ALA A 179 8.86 -6.13 7.27
N SER A 180 10.17 -6.37 7.25
CA SER A 180 10.88 -6.93 6.10
C SER A 180 10.40 -8.34 5.79
N PHE A 181 10.19 -9.17 6.82
CA PHE A 181 9.70 -10.53 6.65
C PHE A 181 8.23 -10.57 6.20
N LEU A 182 7.44 -9.58 6.59
CA LEU A 182 6.10 -9.39 6.04
C LEU A 182 6.16 -9.07 4.54
N ALA A 183 6.95 -8.08 4.13
CA ALA A 183 7.12 -7.74 2.72
C ALA A 183 7.60 -8.94 1.90
N TYR A 184 8.56 -9.72 2.43
CA TYR A 184 8.98 -10.99 1.84
C TYR A 184 7.84 -12.00 1.69
N SER A 185 6.92 -12.09 2.66
CA SER A 185 5.81 -13.03 2.62
C SER A 185 4.66 -12.60 1.69
N LEU A 186 4.62 -11.33 1.28
CA LEU A 186 3.63 -10.77 0.37
C LEU A 186 4.05 -10.87 -1.12
N LEU A 187 5.34 -11.12 -1.38
CA LEU A 187 5.94 -11.34 -2.70
C LEU A 187 5.98 -12.84 -3.04
#